data_AF-A0A089IE62-F1
#
_entry.id   AF-A0A089IE62-F1
#
_cell.length_a   1.000
_cell.length_b   1.000
_cell.length_c   1.000
_cell.angle_alpha   90.00
_cell.angle_beta   90.00
_cell.angle_gamma   90.00
#
_symmetry.space_group_name_H-M   'P 1'
#
loop_
_entity.id
_entity.type
_entity.pdbx_description
1 polymer ?
#
loop_
_entity_poly.entity_id
_entity_poly.type
_entity_poly.pdbx_seq_one_letter_code
_entity_poly.pdbx_strand_id
1 'polypeptide(L)'
;MEKVMDIINKWNPIEIYPLLEDEYQSESKQIMIADINSESAETLAKEIFNVFNESFGKKFKKSLKECEVIAEEILRCKLES
;
A
#
# COMPACT_ATOMS: atom_id res chain seq x y z
N MET A 1 0.92 12.72 3.51
CA MET A 1 1.05 11.64 4.50
C MET A 1 -0.26 10.88 4.62
N GLU A 2 -1.38 11.53 4.94
CA GLU A 2 -2.70 10.86 5.06
C GLU A 2 -3.13 10.09 3.78
N LYS A 3 -2.85 10.61 2.59
CA LYS A 3 -3.27 10.00 1.31
C LYS A 3 -2.89 8.53 1.13
N VAL A 4 -1.67 8.10 1.50
CA VAL A 4 -1.26 6.69 1.33
C VAL A 4 -2.04 5.80 2.30
N MET A 5 -2.19 6.22 3.55
CA MET A 5 -2.94 5.45 4.55
C MET A 5 -4.42 5.32 4.16
N ASP A 6 -5.02 6.39 3.63
CA ASP A 6 -6.41 6.37 3.16
C ASP A 6 -6.60 5.40 1.98
N ILE A 7 -5.69 5.42 1.00
CA ILE A 7 -5.70 4.49 -0.14
C ILE A 7 -5.61 3.05 0.37
N ILE A 8 -4.69 2.75 1.29
CA ILE A 8 -4.49 1.42 1.83
C ILE A 8 -5.69 0.95 2.68
N ASN A 9 -6.21 1.80 3.57
CA ASN A 9 -7.39 1.50 4.37
C ASN A 9 -8.60 1.21 3.47
N LYS A 10 -8.81 2.03 2.43
CA LYS A 10 -9.88 1.81 1.45
C LYS A 10 -9.68 0.52 0.66
N TRP A 11 -8.43 0.18 0.33
CA TRP A 11 -8.11 -1.07 -0.36
C TRP A 11 -8.37 -2.31 0.50
N ASN A 12 -8.14 -2.22 1.82
CA ASN A 12 -8.33 -3.30 2.79
C ASN A 12 -7.70 -4.64 2.31
N PRO A 13 -6.37 -4.70 2.18
CA PRO A 13 -5.65 -5.79 1.50
C PRO A 13 -5.88 -7.20 2.08
N ILE A 14 -6.31 -7.29 3.35
CA ILE A 14 -6.60 -8.57 4.01
C ILE A 14 -8.08 -8.74 4.37
N GLU A 15 -8.96 -7.85 3.87
CA GLU A 15 -10.41 -7.93 4.03
C GLU A 15 -10.83 -8.09 5.51
N ILE A 16 -10.21 -7.31 6.40
CA ILE A 16 -10.47 -7.38 7.84
C ILE A 16 -11.68 -6.52 8.24
N TYR A 17 -12.49 -7.06 9.16
CA TYR A 17 -13.66 -6.40 9.71
C TYR A 17 -13.81 -6.69 11.22
N PRO A 18 -14.09 -5.67 12.07
CA PRO A 18 -14.22 -4.25 11.71
C PRO A 18 -12.86 -3.64 11.29
N LEU A 19 -12.89 -2.76 10.29
CA LEU A 19 -11.69 -2.03 9.85
C LEU A 19 -11.51 -0.80 10.74
N LEU A 20 -10.40 -0.74 11.47
CA LEU A 20 -10.03 0.41 12.28
C LEU A 20 -9.30 1.46 11.43
N GLU A 21 -9.35 2.72 11.85
CA GLU A 21 -8.71 3.83 11.13
C GLU A 21 -7.19 3.69 11.06
N ASP A 22 -6.58 3.09 12.09
CA ASP A 22 -5.14 2.87 12.21
C ASP A 22 -4.68 1.45 11.84
N GLU A 23 -5.57 0.62 11.27
CA GLU A 23 -5.32 -0.81 11.01
C GLU A 23 -4.03 -1.05 10.23
N TYR A 24 -3.78 -0.26 9.18
CA TYR A 24 -2.59 -0.38 8.33
C TYR A 24 -1.56 0.74 8.54
N GLN A 25 -1.55 1.37 9.72
CA GLN A 25 -0.68 2.53 9.96
C GLN A 25 0.81 2.17 9.80
N SER A 26 1.22 0.98 10.25
CA SER A 26 2.61 0.52 10.17
C SER A 26 3.05 0.30 8.72
N GLU A 27 2.24 -0.44 7.96
CA GLU A 27 2.50 -0.78 6.56
C GLU A 27 2.47 0.49 5.69
N SER A 28 1.51 1.38 5.94
CA SER A 28 1.39 2.64 5.22
C SER A 28 2.63 3.51 5.42
N LYS A 29 3.22 3.55 6.63
CA LYS A 29 4.48 4.27 6.89
C LYS A 29 5.64 3.69 6.09
N GLN A 30 5.75 2.37 5.99
CA GLN A 30 6.79 1.71 5.19
C GLN A 30 6.62 2.02 3.69
N ILE A 31 5.39 1.96 3.19
CA ILE A 31 5.06 2.26 1.80
C ILE A 31 5.34 3.74 1.48
N MET A 32 5.08 4.66 2.40
CA MET A 32 5.44 6.09 2.21
C MET A 32 6.96 6.27 2.06
N ILE A 33 7.76 5.56 2.86
CA ILE A 33 9.22 5.59 2.74
C ILE A 33 9.66 4.99 1.39
N ALA A 34 9.04 3.89 0.97
CA ALA A 34 9.29 3.28 -0.33
C ALA A 34 8.91 4.22 -1.50
N ASP A 35 7.79 4.93 -1.43
CA ASP A 35 7.33 5.87 -2.45
C ASP A 35 8.29 7.06 -2.65
N ILE A 36 8.92 7.55 -1.56
CA ILE A 36 9.94 8.60 -1.66
C ILE A 36 11.14 8.13 -2.49
N ASN A 37 11.50 6.85 -2.38
CA ASN A 37 12.68 6.26 -3.02
C ASN A 37 12.37 5.53 -4.34
N SER A 38 11.09 5.42 -4.72
CA SER A 38 10.66 4.69 -5.92
C SER A 38 10.52 5.62 -7.11
N GLU A 39 11.13 5.23 -8.23
CA GLU A 39 11.07 5.98 -9.49
C GLU A 39 9.92 5.53 -10.41
N SER A 40 9.23 4.43 -10.08
CA SER A 40 8.18 3.84 -10.91
C SER A 40 7.11 3.11 -10.09
N ALA A 41 5.92 2.95 -10.69
CA ALA A 41 4.84 2.17 -10.12
C ALA A 41 5.24 0.70 -9.92
N GLU A 42 6.03 0.13 -10.83
CA GLU A 42 6.50 -1.25 -10.74
C GLU A 42 7.38 -1.48 -9.50
N THR A 43 8.31 -0.55 -9.23
CA THR A 43 9.18 -0.64 -8.05
C THR A 43 8.35 -0.52 -6.77
N LEU A 44 7.45 0.47 -6.72
CA LEU A 44 6.58 0.65 -5.56
C LEU A 44 5.62 -0.54 -5.35
N ALA A 45 5.13 -1.16 -6.42
CA ALA A 45 4.26 -2.34 -6.34
C ALA A 45 4.95 -3.52 -5.66
N LYS A 46 6.24 -3.75 -5.97
CA LYS A 46 7.06 -4.80 -5.33
C LYS A 46 7.24 -4.52 -3.85
N GLU A 47 7.53 -3.27 -3.48
CA GLU A 47 7.63 -2.87 -2.08
C GLU A 47 6.31 -3.04 -1.33
N ILE A 48 5.18 -2.60 -1.91
CA ILE A 48 3.84 -2.81 -1.34
C ILE A 48 3.59 -4.31 -1.12
N PHE A 49 3.84 -5.13 -2.14
CA PHE A 49 3.66 -6.58 -2.04
C PHE A 49 4.51 -7.18 -0.92
N ASN A 50 5.79 -6.79 -0.83
CA ASN A 50 6.71 -7.28 0.20
C ASN A 50 6.24 -6.88 1.59
N VAL A 51 5.91 -5.59 1.81
CA VAL A 51 5.42 -5.09 3.11
C VAL A 51 4.20 -5.88 3.58
N PHE A 52 3.18 -6.07 2.73
CA PHE A 52 1.99 -6.81 3.14
C PHE A 52 2.23 -8.31 3.30
N ASN A 53 3.09 -8.91 2.46
CA ASN A 53 3.46 -10.31 2.59
C ASN A 53 4.29 -10.57 3.87
N GLU A 54 5.15 -9.63 4.28
CA GLU A 54 5.90 -9.73 5.53
C GLU A 54 5.00 -9.52 6.76
N SER A 55 4.11 -8.52 6.74
CA SER A 55 3.19 -8.25 7.86
C SER A 55 2.14 -9.34 8.05
N PHE A 56 1.57 -9.86 6.97
CA PHE A 56 0.36 -10.69 7.04
C PHE A 56 0.53 -12.10 6.46
N GLY A 57 1.63 -12.36 5.74
CA GLY A 57 1.95 -13.67 5.16
C GLY A 57 0.76 -14.29 4.44
N LYS A 58 0.33 -15.46 4.92
CA LYS A 58 -0.77 -16.21 4.30
C LYS A 58 -2.12 -15.48 4.29
N LYS A 59 -2.33 -14.45 5.11
CA LYS A 59 -3.57 -13.66 5.10
C LYS A 59 -3.60 -12.66 3.95
N PHE A 60 -2.43 -12.22 3.47
CA PHE A 60 -2.34 -11.41 2.27
C PHE A 60 -2.55 -12.29 1.03
N LYS A 61 -3.62 -12.03 0.28
CA LYS A 61 -4.02 -12.81 -0.90
C LYS A 61 -3.95 -12.02 -2.20
N LYS A 62 -3.57 -10.75 -2.13
CA LYS A 62 -3.53 -9.88 -3.30
C LYS A 62 -2.30 -10.21 -4.14
N SER A 63 -2.45 -10.05 -5.45
CA SER A 63 -1.40 -10.28 -6.43
C SER A 63 -0.49 -9.06 -6.58
N LEU A 64 0.71 -9.25 -7.11
CA LEU A 64 1.60 -8.14 -7.48
C LEU A 64 0.92 -7.18 -8.48
N LYS A 65 0.04 -7.68 -9.35
CA LYS A 65 -0.72 -6.85 -10.29
C LYS A 65 -1.71 -5.93 -9.58
N GLU A 66 -2.36 -6.42 -8.53
CA GLU A 66 -3.21 -5.56 -7.69
C GLU A 66 -2.37 -4.52 -6.95
N CYS A 67 -1.19 -4.89 -6.43
CA CYS A 67 -0.26 -3.92 -5.83
C CYS A 67 0.17 -2.83 -6.82
N GLU A 68 0.32 -3.16 -8.10
CA GLU A 68 0.67 -2.19 -9.15
C GLU A 68 -0.44 -1.15 -9.36
N VAL A 69 -1.70 -1.57 -9.36
CA VAL A 69 -2.84 -0.65 -9.44
C VAL A 69 -2.83 0.34 -8.25
N ILE A 70 -2.53 -0.16 -7.05
CA ILE A 70 -2.44 0.68 -5.85
C ILE A 70 -1.22 1.61 -5.90
N ALA A 71 -0.08 1.13 -6.38
CA ALA A 71 1.11 1.94 -6.60
C ALA A 71 0.84 3.09 -7.58
N GLU A 72 0.13 2.82 -8.68
CA GLU A 72 -0.28 3.85 -9.65
C GLU A 72 -1.20 4.90 -9.01
N GLU A 73 -2.14 4.50 -8.14
CA GLU A 73 -3.02 5.41 -7.42
C GLU A 73 -2.24 6.31 -6.46
N ILE A 74 -1.28 5.76 -5.72
CA ILE A 74 -0.38 6.50 -4.83
C ILE A 74 0.45 7.52 -5.63
N LEU A 75 1.08 7.10 -6.73
CA LEU A 75 1.90 7.99 -7.57
C LEU A 75 1.08 9.09 -8.25
N ARG A 76 -0.16 8.80 -8.66
CA ARG A 76 -1.05 9.83 -9.21
C ARG A 76 -1.35 10.91 -8.18
N CYS A 77 -1.61 10.52 -6.94
CA CYS A 77 -1.84 11.45 -5.84
C CYS A 77 -0.64 12.37 -5.58
N LYS A 78 0.59 11.93 -5.87
CA LYS A 78 1.83 12.72 -5.74
C LYS A 78 1.92 13.83 -6.79
N LEU A 79 1.49 13.57 -8.02
CA LEU A 79 1.55 14.54 -9.13
C LEU A 79 0.51 15.67 -9.01
N GLU A 80 -0.56 15.44 -8.25
CA GLU A 80 -1.64 16.40 -8.00
C GLU A 80 -1.42 17.23 -6.72
N SER A 81 -0.28 17.06 -6.04
CA SER A 81 0.07 17.74 -4.78
C SER A 81 1.13 18.81 -4.98
#